data_AF-E2BVI3-F1
#
_entry.id   AF-E2BVI3-F1
#
_cell.length_a   1.000
_cell.length_b   1.000
_cell.length_c   1.000
_cell.angle_alpha   90.00
_cell.angle_beta   90.00
_cell.angle_gamma   90.00
#
_symmetry.space_group_name_H-M   'P 1'
#
loop_
_entity.id
_entity.type
_entity.pdbx_description
1 polymer ?
#
loop_
_entity_poly.entity_id
_entity_poly.type
_entity_poly.pdbx_seq_one_letter_code
_entity_poly.pdbx_strand_id
1 'polypeptide(L)'
;SNMIEILINIDSLPLSKSLSSQIYPILCCLYLNPTKVAAVGIYHGYEKPANANKFLLQFVNEAIDLTVNGININGNIKQFKIKGFICDAPAKSFI
;
A
#
# COMPACT_ATOMS: atom_id res chain seq x y z
N SER A 1 7.22 18.79 -11.54
CA SER A 1 6.27 17.73 -11.94
C SER A 1 4.94 18.00 -11.28
N ASN A 2 3.84 17.99 -12.05
CA ASN A 2 2.48 18.12 -11.54
C ASN A 2 1.85 16.77 -11.15
N MET A 3 2.65 15.68 -11.16
CA MET A 3 2.20 14.33 -10.87
C MET A 3 3.09 13.68 -9.80
N ILE A 4 2.45 13.07 -8.82
CA ILE A 4 3.04 12.21 -7.79
C ILE A 4 2.79 10.77 -8.23
N GLU A 5 3.87 10.05 -8.49
CA GLU A 5 3.83 8.63 -8.84
C GLU A 5 4.38 7.81 -7.68
N ILE A 6 3.61 6.81 -7.25
CA ILE A 6 4.02 5.90 -6.17
C ILE A 6 4.07 4.45 -6.65
N LEU A 7 4.88 3.66 -5.97
CA LEU A 7 4.87 2.21 -6.03
C LEU A 7 4.26 1.68 -4.74
N ILE A 8 3.45 0.64 -4.85
CA ILE A 8 2.82 -0.02 -3.69
C ILE A 8 3.52 -1.36 -3.49
N ASN A 9 3.79 -1.73 -2.24
CA ASN A 9 4.26 -3.05 -1.87
C ASN A 9 3.38 -3.62 -0.75
N ILE A 10 2.95 -4.87 -0.91
CA ILE A 10 2.16 -5.59 0.09
C ILE A 10 2.83 -6.94 0.25
N ASP A 11 3.41 -7.19 1.43
CA ASP A 11 4.16 -8.41 1.73
C ASP A 11 3.76 -8.97 3.11
N SER A 12 3.85 -10.28 3.28
CA SER A 12 3.64 -10.90 4.59
C SER A 12 4.96 -10.89 5.37
N LEU A 13 4.98 -10.21 6.53
CA LEU A 13 6.13 -10.20 7.42
C LEU A 13 5.83 -11.01 8.68
N PRO A 14 6.54 -12.13 8.95
CA PRO A 14 6.48 -12.78 10.25
C PRO A 14 7.16 -11.88 11.29
N LEU A 15 6.44 -11.53 12.37
CA LEU A 15 6.94 -10.59 13.38
C LEU A 15 7.79 -11.24 14.47
N SER A 16 7.60 -12.53 14.73
CA SER A 16 8.32 -13.21 15.81
C SER A 16 8.40 -14.72 15.58
N LYS A 17 9.45 -15.33 16.16
CA LYS A 17 9.61 -16.79 16.26
C LYS A 17 8.66 -17.44 17.28
N SER A 18 7.92 -16.64 18.05
CA SER A 18 6.98 -17.11 19.08
C SER A 18 5.60 -16.48 18.88
N LEU A 19 4.60 -17.37 18.85
CA LEU A 19 3.19 -17.18 18.51
C LEU A 19 2.93 -16.66 17.09
N SER A 20 1.89 -17.23 16.47
CA SER A 20 1.43 -17.12 15.08
C SER A 20 1.05 -15.71 14.58
N SER A 21 1.50 -14.64 15.22
CA SER A 21 1.20 -13.26 14.80
C SER A 21 1.91 -12.90 13.49
N GLN A 22 1.14 -12.30 12.58
CA GLN A 22 1.55 -11.87 11.25
C GLN A 22 1.11 -10.43 11.02
N ILE A 23 1.95 -9.65 10.33
CA ILE A 23 1.56 -8.34 9.78
C ILE A 23 1.62 -8.39 8.27
N TYR A 24 0.63 -7.73 7.68
CA TYR A 24 0.52 -7.46 6.27
C TYR A 24 0.48 -5.93 6.11
N PRO A 25 1.64 -5.27 5.95
CA PRO A 25 1.67 -3.85 5.71
C PRO A 25 1.39 -3.56 4.23
N ILE A 26 0.68 -2.46 4.00
CA ILE A 26 0.59 -1.80 2.71
C ILE A 26 1.63 -0.68 2.76
N LEU A 27 2.70 -0.86 2.00
CA LEU A 27 3.84 0.04 1.93
C LEU A 27 3.76 0.86 0.64
N CYS A 28 4.23 2.10 0.68
CA CYS A 28 4.39 2.92 -0.51
C CYS A 28 5.75 3.62 -0.55
N CYS A 29 6.23 3.91 -1.75
CA CYS A 29 7.38 4.78 -1.98
C CYS A 29 7.20 5.61 -3.25
N LEU A 30 7.94 6.70 -3.38
CA LEU A 30 7.93 7.52 -4.60
C LEU A 30 8.63 6.77 -5.73
N TYR A 31 8.00 6.71 -6.91
CA TYR A 31 8.57 6.02 -8.08
C TYR A 31 9.96 6.57 -8.47
N LEU A 32 10.11 7.90 -8.46
CA LEU A 32 11.37 8.58 -8.79
C LEU A 32 12.37 8.62 -7.62
N ASN A 33 11.96 8.24 -6.42
CA ASN A 33 12.83 8.18 -5.24
C ASN A 33 12.39 7.06 -4.29
N PRO A 34 12.68 5.79 -4.65
CA PRO A 34 12.21 4.63 -3.89
C PRO A 34 12.96 4.40 -2.57
N THR A 35 13.87 5.30 -2.18
CA THR A 35 14.69 5.17 -0.97
C THR A 35 13.91 5.38 0.32
N LYS A 36 12.77 6.07 0.25
CA LYS A 36 11.90 6.32 1.40
C LYS A 36 10.61 5.51 1.25
N VAL A 37 10.47 4.51 2.11
CA VAL A 37 9.28 3.67 2.21
C VAL A 37 8.46 4.11 3.42
N ALA A 38 7.14 4.23 3.23
CA ALA A 38 6.19 4.54 4.29
C ALA A 38 5.11 3.45 4.35
N ALA A 39 4.68 3.09 5.56
CA ALA A 39 3.47 2.28 5.74
C ALA A 39 2.24 3.18 5.62
N VAL A 40 1.31 2.81 4.75
CA VAL A 40 0.02 3.50 4.54
C VAL A 40 -1.17 2.68 5.04
N GLY A 41 -0.94 1.40 5.36
CA GLY A 41 -1.91 0.54 6.02
C GLY A 41 -1.21 -0.63 6.69
N ILE A 42 -1.78 -1.15 7.77
CA ILE A 42 -1.25 -2.30 8.49
C ILE A 42 -2.42 -3.18 8.91
N TYR A 43 -2.40 -4.45 8.49
CA TYR A 43 -3.19 -5.48 9.11
C TYR A 43 -2.32 -6.29 10.08
N HIS A 44 -2.86 -6.62 11.24
CA HIS A 44 -2.27 -7.52 12.22
C HIS A 44 -3.28 -8.60 12.59
N GLY A 45 -2.85 -9.84 12.59
CA GLY A 45 -3.67 -10.98 13.00
C GLY A 45 -2.82 -12.22 13.24
N TYR A 46 -3.46 -13.29 13.73
CA TYR A 46 -2.79 -14.59 13.91
C TYR A 46 -2.81 -15.46 12.64
N GLU A 47 -3.50 -14.98 11.62
CA GLU A 47 -3.64 -15.62 10.31
C GLU A 47 -3.66 -14.55 9.23
N LYS A 48 -3.41 -14.99 8.00
CA LYS A 48 -3.60 -14.20 6.78
C LYS A 48 -5.01 -13.60 6.74
N PRO A 49 -5.20 -12.35 6.26
CA PRO A 49 -6.54 -11.81 6.13
C PRO A 49 -7.40 -12.74 5.28
N ALA A 50 -8.54 -13.18 5.82
CA ALA A 50 -9.42 -14.14 5.13
C ALA A 50 -10.04 -13.57 3.85
N ASN A 51 -10.02 -12.24 3.68
CA ASN A 51 -10.63 -11.56 2.55
C ASN A 51 -9.78 -10.34 2.15
N ALA A 52 -9.12 -10.44 0.98
CA ALA A 52 -8.28 -9.37 0.44
C ALA A 52 -9.06 -8.08 0.16
N ASN A 53 -10.29 -8.18 -0.34
CA ASN A 53 -11.14 -7.01 -0.59
C ASN A 53 -11.43 -6.23 0.69
N LYS A 54 -11.73 -6.91 1.80
CA LYS A 54 -11.92 -6.25 3.11
C LYS A 54 -10.63 -5.63 3.63
N PHE A 55 -9.51 -6.33 3.47
CA PHE A 55 -8.20 -5.85 3.87
C PHE A 55 -7.79 -4.57 3.10
N LEU A 56 -8.02 -4.54 1.79
CA LEU A 56 -7.60 -3.43 0.91
C LEU A 56 -8.65 -2.34 0.75
N LEU A 57 -9.86 -2.50 1.27
CA LEU A 57 -10.99 -1.60 0.99
C LEU A 57 -10.68 -0.12 1.28
N GLN A 58 -10.11 0.17 2.46
CA GLN A 58 -9.77 1.54 2.83
C GLN A 58 -8.70 2.12 1.89
N PHE A 59 -7.62 1.36 1.65
CA PHE A 59 -6.56 1.75 0.73
C PHE A 59 -7.08 2.00 -0.69
N VAL A 60 -7.94 1.13 -1.22
CA VAL A 60 -8.50 1.26 -2.57
C VAL A 60 -9.40 2.49 -2.68
N ASN A 61 -10.26 2.74 -1.68
CA ASN A 61 -11.13 3.91 -1.68
C ASN A 61 -10.33 5.21 -1.66
N GLU A 62 -9.29 5.30 -0.82
CA GLU A 62 -8.40 6.46 -0.79
C GLU A 62 -7.60 6.60 -2.08
N ALA A 63 -7.07 5.50 -2.63
CA ALA A 63 -6.33 5.53 -3.88
C ALA A 63 -7.20 6.00 -5.06
N ILE A 64 -8.47 5.59 -5.10
CA ILE A 64 -9.43 6.06 -6.11
C ILE A 64 -9.67 7.57 -5.92
N ASP A 65 -9.94 8.02 -4.71
CA ASP A 65 -10.17 9.44 -4.40
C ASP A 65 -8.96 10.29 -4.84
N LEU A 66 -7.75 9.90 -4.43
CA LEU A 66 -6.52 10.61 -4.82
C LEU A 66 -6.28 10.59 -6.33
N THR A 67 -6.60 9.48 -7.01
CA THR A 67 -6.44 9.37 -8.47
C THR A 67 -7.41 10.30 -9.21
N VAL A 68 -8.64 10.45 -8.71
CA VAL A 68 -9.68 11.28 -9.33
C VAL A 68 -9.50 12.76 -8.96
N ASN A 69 -9.27 13.06 -7.69
CA ASN A 69 -9.28 14.41 -7.14
C ASN A 69 -7.88 15.02 -6.97
N GLY A 70 -6.82 14.20 -7.06
CA GLY A 70 -5.45 14.63 -6.81
C GLY A 70 -5.12 14.79 -5.33
N ILE A 71 -3.89 15.22 -5.04
CA ILE A 71 -3.40 15.50 -3.69
C ILE A 71 -3.19 17.00 -3.54
N ASN A 72 -3.82 17.60 -2.52
CA ASN A 72 -3.58 18.99 -2.16
C ASN A 72 -2.30 19.12 -1.32
N ILE A 73 -1.28 19.78 -1.87
CA ILE A 73 -0.05 20.13 -1.15
C ILE A 73 0.08 21.65 -1.15
N ASN A 74 -0.10 22.25 0.02
CA ASN A 74 0.01 23.71 0.22
C ASN A 74 -0.86 24.51 -0.76
N GLY A 75 -2.11 24.10 -0.96
CA GLY A 75 -3.08 24.76 -1.86
C GLY A 75 -2.91 24.40 -3.34
N ASN A 76 -1.92 23.57 -3.70
CA ASN A 76 -1.70 23.13 -5.07
C ASN A 76 -2.11 21.67 -5.24
N ILE A 77 -3.10 21.42 -6.10
CA ILE A 77 -3.53 20.06 -6.43
C ILE A 77 -2.51 19.45 -7.40
N LYS A 78 -1.90 18.35 -6.99
CA LYS A 78 -1.03 17.52 -7.83
C LYS A 78 -1.78 16.25 -8.22
N GLN A 79 -1.64 15.83 -9.47
CA GLN A 79 -2.18 14.53 -9.90
C GLN A 79 -1.48 13.40 -9.15
N PHE A 80 -2.22 12.31 -8.93
CA PHE A 80 -1.71 11.13 -8.25
C PHE A 80 -1.84 9.91 -9.16
N LYS A 81 -0.85 9.03 -9.11
CA LYS A 81 -0.86 7.78 -9.87
C LYS A 81 -0.12 6.68 -9.12
N ILE A 82 -0.76 5.53 -8.98
CA ILE A 82 -0.08 4.30 -8.64
C ILE A 82 0.58 3.78 -9.92
N LYS A 83 1.92 3.75 -9.94
CA LYS A 83 2.72 3.32 -11.10
C LYS A 83 2.79 1.81 -11.22
N GLY A 84 2.72 1.11 -10.09
CA GLY A 84 2.75 -0.34 -10.04
C GLY A 84 2.70 -0.90 -8.63
N PHE A 85 2.42 -2.20 -8.57
CA PHE A 85 2.47 -3.01 -7.36
C PHE A 85 3.70 -3.92 -7.41
N ILE A 86 4.48 -3.93 -6.33
CA ILE A 86 5.67 -4.75 -6.13
C ILE A 86 5.31 -5.80 -5.08
N CYS A 87 5.18 -7.04 -5.49
CA CYS A 87 4.85 -8.16 -4.64
C CYS A 87 5.48 -9.44 -5.20
N ASP A 88 5.73 -10.40 -4.32
CA ASP A 88 6.14 -11.75 -4.75
C ASP A 88 4.92 -12.53 -5.29
N ALA A 89 5.16 -13.71 -5.88
CA ALA A 89 4.08 -14.47 -6.53
C ALA A 89 2.94 -14.87 -5.56
N PRO A 90 3.21 -15.35 -4.33
CA PRO A 90 2.17 -15.60 -3.33
C PRO A 90 1.34 -14.37 -2.95
N ALA A 91 1.97 -13.21 -2.74
CA ALA A 91 1.25 -11.97 -2.42
C ALA A 91 0.41 -11.49 -3.62
N LYS A 92 0.95 -11.58 -4.85
CA LYS A 92 0.22 -11.23 -6.08
C LYS A 92 -1.05 -12.06 -6.28
N SER A 93 -1.03 -13.34 -5.93
CA SER A 93 -2.20 -14.23 -6.07
C SER A 93 -3.32 -13.91 -5.06
N PHE A 94 -2.96 -13.28 -3.94
CA PHE A 94 -3.91 -12.91 -2.89
C PHE A 94 -4.63 -11.60 -3.17
N ILE A 95 -3.94 -10.67 -3.83
CA ILE A 95 -4.32 -9.26 -4.02
C ILE A 95 -5.15 -9.10 -5.30
#